data_AF-A0A923B3R8-F1
#
_entry.id   AF-A0A923B3R8-F1
#
_cell.length_a   1.000
_cell.length_b   1.000
_cell.length_c   1.000
_cell.angle_alpha   90.00
_cell.angle_beta   90.00
_cell.angle_gamma   90.00
#
_symmetry.space_group_name_H-M   'P 1'
#
loop_
_entity.id
_entity.type
_entity.pdbx_description
1 polymer ?
#
loop_
_entity_poly.entity_id
_entity_poly.type
_entity_poly.pdbx_seq_one_letter_code
_entity_poly.pdbx_strand_id
1 'polypeptide(L)'
;MNQSESRFRKLVYLGFIVLLLIPIVVLGMPGGGKFSTPGVLSSMRSEFELGESDIGKIDPTSAAMNMVLLGFRGIAVNSLWASVEHYKNTKNWAQMKSTSDAIIRLQPHFISVWRFTSWNLAFNVSAEWDSVKDRFHWVKEGAKFLQNGIDINAKNPDLAWEEGRIIGFKIGMSDESRYFRKYFKSDPDVEQFKGGPDPKINEQALDNYLVARDWYIKANDRELNQRQRILDRTLFRSYPARSYFDYAAALQKDGVFGEQTRVAWDDAYRDWTTKYGREIFRVPEIPEAEMWMEMSEDDISGQVKTGDEERRLRKAVDDYQKIVNYRYWRDRARCERDPQMADAHREIYEAQVAYGEQRLTEAKALVESGMKNFGDMLKKYPDLLAVDDLLLEDALTAVLMWQYILKLSGDTPTDDYPLKVIWDSQQGRLPDVQARLDRWLLEQSRNPDKK
;
A
#
# COMPACT_ATOMS: atom_id res chain seq x y z
N MET A 1 -25.81 56.09 46.81
CA MET A 1 -25.41 55.56 45.47
C MET A 1 -26.44 56.02 44.45
N ASN A 2 -26.05 56.89 43.51
CA ASN A 2 -26.98 57.47 42.52
C ASN A 2 -27.46 56.39 41.53
N GLN A 3 -28.79 56.18 41.46
CA GLN A 3 -29.38 55.19 40.57
C GLN A 3 -29.16 55.52 39.07
N SER A 4 -29.00 56.80 38.73
CA SER A 4 -28.70 57.28 37.37
C SER A 4 -27.32 56.85 36.88
N GLU A 5 -26.28 56.98 37.70
CA GLU A 5 -24.92 56.54 37.36
C GLU A 5 -24.79 55.01 37.27
N SER A 6 -25.57 54.28 38.05
CA SER A 6 -25.64 52.82 37.94
C SER A 6 -26.29 52.40 36.61
N ARG A 7 -27.39 53.05 36.20
CA ARG A 7 -28.05 52.79 34.91
C ARG A 7 -27.16 53.15 33.73
N PHE A 8 -26.44 54.28 33.80
CA PHE A 8 -25.49 54.69 32.76
C PHE A 8 -24.37 53.67 32.58
N ARG A 9 -23.72 53.21 33.67
CA ARG A 9 -22.68 52.16 33.58
C ARG A 9 -23.20 50.85 33.00
N LYS A 10 -24.42 50.43 33.36
CA LYS A 10 -25.04 49.24 32.78
C LYS A 10 -25.29 49.38 31.28
N LEU A 11 -25.72 50.55 30.81
CA LEU A 11 -25.89 50.83 29.38
C LEU A 11 -24.55 50.84 28.63
N VAL A 12 -23.49 51.39 29.24
CA VAL A 12 -22.13 51.35 28.69
C VAL A 12 -21.60 49.92 28.61
N TYR A 13 -21.78 49.11 29.67
CA TYR A 13 -21.41 47.70 29.65
C TYR A 13 -22.21 46.90 28.60
N LEU A 14 -23.51 47.18 28.46
CA LEU A 14 -24.32 46.57 27.41
C LEU A 14 -23.80 46.94 26.02
N GLY A 15 -23.42 48.20 25.80
CA GLY A 15 -22.80 48.65 24.56
C GLY A 15 -21.49 47.91 24.25
N PHE A 16 -20.61 47.76 25.25
CA PHE A 16 -19.38 46.96 25.10
C PHE A 16 -19.65 45.49 24.83
N ILE A 17 -20.64 44.88 25.49
CA ILE A 17 -21.04 43.47 25.25
C ILE A 17 -21.52 43.31 23.82
N VAL A 18 -22.39 44.19 23.32
CA VAL A 18 -22.85 44.15 21.93
C VAL A 18 -21.68 44.33 20.95
N LEU A 19 -20.77 45.26 21.24
CA LEU A 19 -19.59 45.49 20.41
C LEU A 19 -18.65 44.27 20.37
N LEU A 20 -18.49 43.54 21.48
CA LEU A 20 -17.73 42.29 21.54
C LEU A 20 -18.44 41.12 20.88
N LEU A 21 -19.78 41.11 20.84
CA LEU A 21 -20.56 40.06 20.17
C LEU A 21 -20.49 40.17 18.64
N ILE A 22 -20.34 41.37 18.07
CA ILE A 22 -20.24 41.56 16.62
C ILE A 22 -19.14 40.70 15.98
N PRO A 23 -17.86 40.74 16.41
CA PRO A 23 -16.83 39.88 15.83
C PRO A 23 -17.09 38.38 16.08
N ILE A 24 -17.69 38.00 17.22
CA ILE A 24 -18.04 36.61 17.52
C ILE A 24 -19.08 36.09 16.53
N VAL A 25 -20.10 36.89 16.21
CA VAL A 25 -21.12 36.54 15.23
C VAL A 25 -20.53 36.55 13.82
N VAL A 26 -19.84 37.60 13.40
CA VAL A 26 -19.24 37.69 12.05
C VAL A 26 -18.25 36.56 11.78
N LEU A 27 -17.49 36.13 12.79
CA LEU A 27 -16.55 35.02 12.66
C LEU A 27 -17.23 33.66 12.79
N GLY A 28 -18.17 33.50 13.72
CA GLY A 28 -18.67 32.20 14.18
C GLY A 28 -20.10 31.83 13.78
N MET A 29 -20.84 32.68 13.04
CA MET A 29 -22.22 32.39 12.64
C MET A 29 -22.28 31.15 11.73
N PRO A 30 -23.05 30.11 12.10
CA PRO A 30 -23.14 28.88 11.32
C PRO A 30 -23.88 29.13 10.00
N GLY A 31 -23.38 28.55 8.90
CA GLY A 31 -24.02 28.60 7.59
C GLY A 31 -25.14 27.59 7.48
N GLY A 32 -26.35 27.95 7.92
CA GLY A 32 -27.46 26.99 8.05
C GLY A 32 -28.68 27.21 7.14
N GLY A 33 -28.75 28.28 6.35
CA GLY A 33 -29.94 28.59 5.53
C GLY A 33 -29.60 29.10 4.13
N LYS A 34 -30.53 28.90 3.17
CA LYS A 34 -30.46 29.36 1.76
C LYS A 34 -30.15 30.86 1.56
N PHE A 35 -30.09 31.66 2.63
CA PHE A 35 -29.91 33.11 2.59
C PHE A 35 -28.89 33.67 3.61
N SER A 36 -28.15 32.83 4.34
CA SER A 36 -27.17 33.29 5.34
C SER A 36 -25.75 32.94 4.91
N THR A 37 -24.93 33.94 4.60
CA THR A 37 -23.49 33.75 4.39
C THR A 37 -22.85 33.28 5.71
N PRO A 38 -22.17 32.12 5.73
CA PRO A 38 -21.48 31.66 6.93
C PRO A 38 -20.40 32.66 7.36
N GLY A 39 -20.17 32.75 8.67
CA GLY A 39 -19.05 33.53 9.20
C GLY A 39 -17.71 32.98 8.70
N VAL A 40 -16.67 33.82 8.67
CA VAL A 40 -15.36 33.46 8.07
C VAL A 40 -14.78 32.18 8.67
N LEU A 41 -14.83 32.00 10.00
CA LEU A 41 -14.32 30.78 10.65
C LEU A 41 -15.21 29.57 10.37
N SER A 42 -16.52 29.76 10.21
CA SER A 42 -17.42 28.65 9.83
C SER A 42 -17.11 28.16 8.42
N SER A 43 -16.90 29.08 7.47
CA SER A 43 -16.50 28.76 6.10
C SER A 43 -15.15 28.06 6.07
N MET A 44 -14.15 28.57 6.80
CA MET A 44 -12.84 27.92 6.91
C MET A 44 -12.94 26.53 7.55
N ARG A 45 -13.79 26.35 8.58
CA ARG A 45 -13.98 25.03 9.20
C ARG A 45 -14.56 24.02 8.22
N SER A 46 -15.50 24.43 7.36
CA SER A 46 -16.04 23.57 6.31
C SER A 46 -15.01 23.28 5.23
N GLU A 47 -14.30 24.32 4.76
CA GLU A 47 -13.27 24.23 3.73
C GLU A 47 -12.13 23.29 4.13
N PHE A 48 -11.64 23.40 5.36
CA PHE A 48 -10.53 22.60 5.88
C PHE A 48 -10.97 21.31 6.60
N GLU A 49 -12.25 20.92 6.53
CA GLU A 49 -12.79 19.73 7.23
C GLU A 49 -12.48 19.74 8.74
N LEU A 50 -12.51 20.92 9.36
CA LEU A 50 -12.35 21.10 10.82
C LEU A 50 -13.70 21.24 11.53
N GLY A 51 -14.78 21.38 10.77
CA GLY A 51 -16.14 21.53 11.26
C GLY A 51 -16.79 20.19 11.58
N GLU A 52 -17.07 19.96 12.86
CA GLU A 52 -17.80 18.78 13.35
C GLU A 52 -19.30 18.80 12.94
N SER A 53 -19.83 19.93 12.43
CA SER A 53 -21.26 20.11 12.09
C SER A 53 -21.67 19.67 10.69
N ASP A 54 -20.71 19.47 9.78
CA ASP A 54 -21.02 19.23 8.35
C ASP A 54 -21.11 17.73 8.00
N ILE A 55 -20.84 16.86 8.98
CA ILE A 55 -20.85 15.42 8.80
C ILE A 55 -22.02 14.87 9.61
N GLY A 56 -23.09 14.41 8.94
CA GLY A 56 -24.25 13.74 9.55
C GLY A 56 -23.95 12.41 10.26
N LYS A 57 -22.69 12.15 10.61
CA LYS A 57 -22.20 10.95 11.30
C LYS A 57 -21.62 11.25 12.70
N ILE A 58 -21.61 12.50 13.17
CA ILE A 58 -21.07 12.80 14.51
C ILE A 58 -22.13 12.53 15.57
N ASP A 59 -21.84 11.55 16.44
CA ASP A 59 -22.63 11.22 17.63
C ASP A 59 -22.83 12.49 18.49
N PRO A 60 -24.08 12.85 18.87
CA PRO A 60 -24.37 13.95 19.79
C PRO A 60 -23.50 13.92 21.06
N THR A 61 -23.07 12.74 21.48
CA THR A 61 -22.16 12.51 22.61
C THR A 61 -20.78 13.13 22.38
N SER A 62 -20.24 13.06 21.15
CA SER A 62 -18.92 13.64 20.81
C SER A 62 -18.94 15.17 20.91
N ALA A 63 -20.00 15.81 20.38
CA ALA A 63 -20.18 17.26 20.49
C ALA A 63 -20.36 17.69 21.96
N ALA A 64 -21.11 16.93 22.76
CA ALA A 64 -21.26 17.16 24.19
C ALA A 64 -19.95 17.00 24.96
N MET A 65 -19.16 15.96 24.68
CA MET A 65 -17.84 15.74 25.29
C MET A 65 -16.86 16.87 24.95
N ASN A 66 -16.89 17.37 23.72
CA ASN A 66 -16.07 18.50 23.29
C ASN A 66 -16.46 19.80 24.02
N MET A 67 -17.76 20.01 24.26
CA MET A 67 -18.23 21.14 25.06
C MET A 67 -17.84 21.02 26.55
N VAL A 68 -17.89 19.83 27.13
CA VAL A 68 -17.53 19.60 28.55
C VAL A 68 -16.03 19.80 28.80
N LEU A 69 -15.18 19.30 27.90
CA LEU A 69 -13.73 19.32 28.11
C LEU A 69 -13.09 20.68 27.80
N LEU A 70 -13.75 21.56 27.03
CA LEU A 70 -13.22 22.88 26.62
C LEU A 70 -11.74 22.78 26.20
N GLY A 71 -10.84 23.49 26.87
CA GLY A 71 -9.39 23.49 26.60
C GLY A 71 -8.63 22.24 27.08
N PHE A 72 -9.25 21.38 27.89
CA PHE A 72 -8.62 20.16 28.44
C PHE A 72 -8.68 18.95 27.51
N ARG A 73 -9.33 19.08 26.33
CA ARG A 73 -9.43 18.03 25.30
C ARG A 73 -8.07 17.40 24.96
N GLY A 74 -7.03 18.21 24.77
CA GLY A 74 -5.69 17.71 24.44
C GLY A 74 -5.05 16.89 25.55
N ILE A 75 -5.25 17.27 26.82
CA ILE A 75 -4.73 16.52 27.97
C ILE A 75 -5.45 15.19 28.12
N ALA A 76 -6.78 15.19 27.98
CA ALA A 76 -7.57 13.97 28.01
C ALA A 76 -7.14 12.98 26.92
N VAL A 77 -6.97 13.45 25.68
CA VAL A 77 -6.51 12.61 24.57
C VAL A 77 -5.10 12.06 24.83
N ASN A 78 -4.15 12.88 25.28
CA ASN A 78 -2.81 12.41 25.61
C ASN A 78 -2.82 11.31 26.69
N SER A 79 -3.66 11.46 27.72
CA SER A 79 -3.80 10.43 28.76
C SER A 79 -4.40 9.14 28.20
N LEU A 80 -5.44 9.24 27.36
CA LEU A 80 -6.00 8.07 26.68
C LEU A 80 -4.96 7.39 25.78
N TRP A 81 -4.07 8.16 25.16
CA TRP A 81 -3.00 7.62 24.33
C TRP A 81 -1.96 6.83 25.12
N ALA A 82 -1.59 7.31 26.31
CA ALA A 82 -0.77 6.51 27.23
C ALA A 82 -1.47 5.20 27.62
N SER A 83 -2.79 5.22 27.82
CA SER A 83 -3.57 4.00 28.09
C SER A 83 -3.62 3.05 26.89
N VAL A 84 -3.78 3.54 25.66
CA VAL A 84 -3.72 2.70 24.44
C VAL A 84 -2.37 2.00 24.34
N GLU A 85 -1.28 2.72 24.58
CA GLU A 85 0.06 2.14 24.55
C GLU A 85 0.24 1.07 25.63
N HIS A 86 -0.25 1.33 26.85
CA HIS A 86 -0.25 0.34 27.93
C HIS A 86 -1.05 -0.92 27.57
N TYR A 87 -2.25 -0.78 27.02
CA TYR A 87 -3.09 -1.91 26.62
C TYR A 87 -2.50 -2.69 25.45
N LYS A 88 -1.86 -2.00 24.49
CA LYS A 88 -1.11 -2.65 23.40
C LYS A 88 0.03 -3.51 23.98
N ASN A 89 0.83 -2.95 24.89
CA ASN A 89 1.98 -3.65 25.47
C ASN A 89 1.59 -4.80 26.40
N THR A 90 0.40 -4.75 27.00
CA THR A 90 -0.17 -5.83 27.82
C THR A 90 -1.07 -6.78 27.02
N LYS A 91 -1.11 -6.64 25.68
CA LYS A 91 -1.94 -7.44 24.75
C LYS A 91 -3.44 -7.41 25.08
N ASN A 92 -3.92 -6.33 25.69
CA ASN A 92 -5.31 -6.13 26.03
C ASN A 92 -6.07 -5.41 24.88
N TRP A 93 -6.34 -6.15 23.81
CA TRP A 93 -6.79 -5.59 22.52
C TRP A 93 -8.18 -4.95 22.55
N ALA A 94 -9.12 -5.51 23.32
CA ALA A 94 -10.47 -4.96 23.43
C ALA A 94 -10.44 -3.56 24.10
N GLN A 95 -9.67 -3.42 25.17
CA GLN A 95 -9.46 -2.17 25.89
C GLN A 95 -8.71 -1.18 25.01
N MET A 96 -7.66 -1.62 24.30
CA MET A 96 -6.95 -0.81 23.31
C MET A 96 -7.93 -0.21 22.28
N LYS A 97 -8.79 -1.04 21.66
CA LYS A 97 -9.78 -0.60 20.68
C LYS A 97 -10.78 0.39 21.30
N SER A 98 -11.36 0.06 22.46
CA SER A 98 -12.32 0.94 23.14
C SER A 98 -11.71 2.29 23.53
N THR A 99 -10.44 2.33 23.95
CA THR A 99 -9.74 3.58 24.28
C THR A 99 -9.41 4.38 23.02
N SER A 100 -9.04 3.72 21.90
CA SER A 100 -8.92 4.39 20.60
C SER A 100 -10.23 5.01 20.14
N ASP A 101 -11.36 4.32 20.30
CA ASP A 101 -12.69 4.86 19.95
C ASP A 101 -13.04 6.09 20.79
N ALA A 102 -12.64 6.13 22.06
CA ALA A 102 -12.80 7.32 22.91
C ALA A 102 -11.97 8.51 22.38
N ILE A 103 -10.74 8.26 21.93
CA ILE A 103 -9.90 9.29 21.31
C ILE A 103 -10.54 9.78 20.01
N ILE A 104 -11.11 8.90 19.20
CA ILE A 104 -11.79 9.29 17.95
C ILE A 104 -13.00 10.17 18.24
N ARG A 105 -13.84 9.81 19.22
CA ARG A 105 -14.97 10.67 19.63
C ARG A 105 -14.51 12.04 20.07
N LEU A 106 -13.37 12.08 20.77
CA LEU A 106 -12.77 13.32 21.21
C LEU A 106 -12.04 14.05 20.08
N GLN A 107 -11.39 13.42 19.11
CA GLN A 107 -10.56 14.06 18.08
C GLN A 107 -10.64 13.26 16.76
N PRO A 108 -11.76 13.36 16.02
CA PRO A 108 -11.99 12.53 14.84
C PRO A 108 -11.07 12.87 13.65
N HIS A 109 -10.53 14.09 13.61
CA HIS A 109 -9.58 14.53 12.59
C HIS A 109 -8.10 14.32 12.97
N PHE A 110 -7.83 13.63 14.09
CA PHE A 110 -6.47 13.26 14.46
C PHE A 110 -6.02 12.03 13.66
N ILE A 111 -5.44 12.27 12.47
CA ILE A 111 -5.01 11.24 11.51
C ILE A 111 -4.21 10.10 12.16
N SER A 112 -3.36 10.40 13.14
CA SER A 112 -2.53 9.40 13.82
C SER A 112 -3.34 8.33 14.57
N VAL A 113 -4.50 8.65 15.17
CA VAL A 113 -5.30 7.61 15.85
C VAL A 113 -5.82 6.58 14.84
N TRP A 114 -6.25 7.03 13.67
CA TRP A 114 -6.71 6.15 12.60
C TRP A 114 -5.59 5.24 12.09
N ARG A 115 -4.44 5.84 11.75
CA ARG A 115 -3.27 5.10 11.21
C ARG A 115 -2.73 4.08 12.19
N PHE A 116 -2.51 4.47 13.45
CA PHE A 116 -1.90 3.56 14.41
C PHE A 116 -2.86 2.47 14.88
N THR A 117 -4.14 2.78 15.08
CA THR A 117 -5.10 1.76 15.50
C THR A 117 -5.39 0.78 14.37
N SER A 118 -5.55 1.23 13.11
CA SER A 118 -5.72 0.31 11.98
C SER A 118 -4.50 -0.59 11.78
N TRP A 119 -3.29 -0.03 11.90
CA TRP A 119 -2.05 -0.79 11.82
C TRP A 119 -1.92 -1.79 12.96
N ASN A 120 -2.24 -1.40 14.21
CA ASN A 120 -2.23 -2.33 15.34
C ASN A 120 -3.19 -3.50 15.12
N LEU A 121 -4.41 -3.26 14.63
CA LEU A 121 -5.37 -4.32 14.34
C LEU A 121 -4.86 -5.24 13.21
N ALA A 122 -4.43 -4.65 12.09
CA ALA A 122 -4.05 -5.41 10.90
C ALA A 122 -2.71 -6.14 11.05
N PHE A 123 -1.75 -5.62 11.82
CA PHE A 123 -0.40 -6.18 11.93
C PHE A 123 -0.12 -6.84 13.27
N ASN A 124 -0.36 -6.15 14.38
CA ASN A 124 0.01 -6.64 15.71
C ASN A 124 -1.01 -7.62 16.25
N VAL A 125 -2.29 -7.23 16.31
CA VAL A 125 -3.36 -8.11 16.80
C VAL A 125 -3.46 -9.34 15.91
N SER A 126 -3.45 -9.18 14.58
CA SER A 126 -3.54 -10.32 13.68
C SER A 126 -2.42 -11.35 13.86
N ALA A 127 -1.19 -10.93 14.23
CA ALA A 127 -0.07 -11.84 14.42
C ALA A 127 -0.19 -12.71 15.69
N GLU A 128 -1.07 -12.35 16.62
CA GLU A 128 -1.23 -13.03 17.92
C GLU A 128 -2.24 -14.20 17.88
N TRP A 129 -2.91 -14.41 16.75
CA TRP A 129 -3.89 -15.50 16.60
C TRP A 129 -3.25 -16.71 15.92
N ASP A 130 -3.65 -17.92 16.30
CA ASP A 130 -3.12 -19.14 15.67
C ASP A 130 -3.79 -19.45 14.32
N SER A 131 -5.11 -19.30 14.26
CA SER A 131 -5.90 -19.59 13.05
C SER A 131 -5.71 -18.50 12.00
N VAL A 132 -5.34 -18.90 10.78
CA VAL A 132 -5.21 -17.98 9.63
C VAL A 132 -6.52 -17.23 9.35
N LYS A 133 -7.69 -17.85 9.60
CA LYS A 133 -9.00 -17.18 9.44
C LYS A 133 -9.15 -16.03 10.43
N ASP A 134 -8.73 -16.22 11.68
CA ASP A 134 -8.82 -15.20 12.73
C ASP A 134 -7.80 -14.09 12.48
N ARG A 135 -6.58 -14.43 12.01
CA ARG A 135 -5.61 -13.42 11.55
C ARG A 135 -6.24 -12.54 10.47
N PHE A 136 -6.87 -13.15 9.47
CA PHE A 136 -7.53 -12.44 8.38
C PHE A 136 -8.70 -11.57 8.87
N HIS A 137 -9.50 -12.05 9.83
CA HIS A 137 -10.55 -11.25 10.45
C HIS A 137 -10.00 -9.91 10.98
N TRP A 138 -8.90 -9.93 11.74
CA TRP A 138 -8.29 -8.70 12.25
C TRP A 138 -7.66 -7.81 11.19
N VAL A 139 -7.12 -8.39 10.10
CA VAL A 139 -6.69 -7.62 8.92
C VAL A 139 -7.88 -6.85 8.32
N LYS A 140 -9.04 -7.50 8.14
CA LYS A 140 -10.26 -6.86 7.66
C LYS A 140 -10.75 -5.78 8.62
N GLU A 141 -10.73 -6.04 9.92
CA GLU A 141 -11.15 -5.05 10.92
C GLU A 141 -10.25 -3.81 10.93
N GLY A 142 -8.94 -3.97 10.73
CA GLY A 142 -8.02 -2.86 10.54
C GLY A 142 -8.33 -2.02 9.31
N ALA A 143 -8.57 -2.66 8.15
CA ALA A 143 -8.96 -1.97 6.91
C ALA A 143 -10.31 -1.24 7.07
N LYS A 144 -11.35 -1.92 7.57
CA LYS A 144 -12.67 -1.33 7.82
C LYS A 144 -12.63 -0.16 8.79
N PHE A 145 -11.78 -0.24 9.81
CA PHE A 145 -11.55 0.85 10.75
C PHE A 145 -10.90 2.05 10.06
N LEU A 146 -9.89 1.83 9.21
CA LEU A 146 -9.22 2.89 8.47
C LEU A 146 -10.15 3.56 7.45
N GLN A 147 -11.00 2.80 6.76
CA GLN A 147 -12.02 3.34 5.85
C GLN A 147 -13.01 4.26 6.56
N ASN A 148 -13.40 3.96 7.81
CA ASN A 148 -14.21 4.90 8.60
C ASN A 148 -13.46 6.22 8.85
N GLY A 149 -12.14 6.14 9.11
CA GLY A 149 -11.29 7.33 9.24
C GLY A 149 -11.16 8.11 7.93
N ILE A 150 -11.10 7.42 6.79
CA ILE A 150 -11.10 8.02 5.45
C ILE A 150 -12.41 8.74 5.17
N ASP A 151 -13.55 8.17 5.52
CA ASP A 151 -14.87 8.81 5.36
C ASP A 151 -14.95 10.14 6.12
N ILE A 152 -14.33 10.21 7.30
CA ILE A 152 -14.30 11.40 8.15
C ILE A 152 -13.27 12.42 7.64
N ASN A 153 -12.15 11.95 7.09
CA ASN A 153 -11.03 12.77 6.64
C ASN A 153 -10.84 12.62 5.12
N ALA A 154 -11.90 12.93 4.36
CA ALA A 154 -12.00 12.58 2.95
C ALA A 154 -10.92 13.23 2.08
N LYS A 155 -10.42 14.42 2.44
CA LYS A 155 -9.32 15.09 1.73
C LYS A 155 -7.93 14.58 2.09
N ASN A 156 -7.79 13.80 3.17
CA ASN A 156 -6.47 13.38 3.62
C ASN A 156 -5.88 12.29 2.69
N PRO A 157 -4.68 12.52 2.10
CA PRO A 157 -4.03 11.53 1.23
C PRO A 157 -3.39 10.39 2.02
N ASP A 158 -2.89 10.66 3.23
CA ASP A 158 -2.12 9.70 4.03
C ASP A 158 -2.98 8.48 4.40
N LEU A 159 -4.24 8.69 4.82
CA LEU A 159 -5.14 7.58 5.17
C LEU A 159 -5.46 6.68 3.98
N ALA A 160 -5.71 7.26 2.79
CA ALA A 160 -5.96 6.49 1.58
C ALA A 160 -4.73 5.66 1.18
N TRP A 161 -3.53 6.24 1.31
CA TRP A 161 -2.30 5.52 1.03
C TRP A 161 -2.10 4.34 2.02
N GLU A 162 -2.36 4.56 3.31
CA GLU A 162 -2.24 3.50 4.33
C GLU A 162 -3.26 2.38 4.12
N GLU A 163 -4.44 2.67 3.60
CA GLU A 163 -5.41 1.64 3.20
C GLU A 163 -4.89 0.80 2.04
N GLY A 164 -4.28 1.44 1.02
CA GLY A 164 -3.55 0.75 -0.03
C GLY A 164 -2.45 -0.15 0.52
N ARG A 165 -1.76 0.27 1.58
CA ARG A 165 -0.73 -0.54 2.24
C ARG A 165 -1.30 -1.71 3.02
N ILE A 166 -2.41 -1.55 3.76
CA ILE A 166 -3.06 -2.69 4.44
C ILE A 166 -3.53 -3.71 3.39
N ILE A 167 -4.26 -3.27 2.37
CA ILE A 167 -4.82 -4.16 1.36
C ILE A 167 -3.74 -4.77 0.46
N GLY A 168 -2.73 -4.01 0.05
CA GLY A 168 -1.65 -4.50 -0.82
C GLY A 168 -0.64 -5.32 -0.05
N PHE A 169 0.07 -4.69 0.89
CA PHE A 169 1.22 -5.28 1.56
C PHE A 169 0.83 -6.35 2.58
N LYS A 170 -0.10 -6.09 3.51
CA LYS A 170 -0.43 -7.07 4.57
C LYS A 170 -1.08 -8.33 3.99
N ILE A 171 -2.00 -8.19 3.05
CA ILE A 171 -2.67 -9.33 2.40
C ILE A 171 -1.72 -10.03 1.41
N GLY A 172 -0.97 -9.27 0.62
CA GLY A 172 -0.21 -9.81 -0.50
C GLY A 172 1.19 -10.35 -0.16
N MET A 173 1.81 -9.87 0.92
CA MET A 173 3.22 -10.19 1.24
C MET A 173 3.43 -10.89 2.60
N SER A 174 2.37 -11.15 3.37
CA SER A 174 2.48 -11.94 4.60
C SER A 174 2.86 -13.40 4.33
N ASP A 175 3.34 -14.10 5.36
CA ASP A 175 3.59 -15.54 5.30
C ASP A 175 2.30 -16.30 4.94
N GLU A 176 1.14 -15.80 5.37
CA GLU A 176 -0.18 -16.34 5.05
C GLU A 176 -0.79 -15.77 3.75
N SER A 177 -0.02 -15.02 2.96
CA SER A 177 -0.50 -14.29 1.78
C SER A 177 -1.34 -15.15 0.83
N ARG A 178 -0.93 -16.41 0.62
CA ARG A 178 -1.70 -17.38 -0.19
C ARG A 178 -3.14 -17.54 0.30
N TYR A 179 -3.33 -17.67 1.62
CA TYR A 179 -4.65 -17.77 2.23
C TYR A 179 -5.37 -16.43 2.25
N PHE A 180 -4.70 -15.34 2.64
CA PHE A 180 -5.33 -14.02 2.71
C PHE A 180 -5.80 -13.53 1.34
N ARG A 181 -5.03 -13.74 0.28
CA ARG A 181 -5.43 -13.41 -1.10
C ARG A 181 -6.65 -14.22 -1.55
N LYS A 182 -6.73 -15.51 -1.18
CA LYS A 182 -7.92 -16.34 -1.42
C LYS A 182 -9.12 -15.81 -0.63
N TYR A 183 -8.93 -15.56 0.67
CA TYR A 183 -9.97 -15.05 1.58
C TYR A 183 -10.47 -13.66 1.21
N PHE A 184 -9.62 -12.82 0.62
CA PHE A 184 -9.99 -11.48 0.17
C PHE A 184 -10.97 -11.50 -1.02
N LYS A 185 -10.94 -12.56 -1.83
CA LYS A 185 -11.91 -12.78 -2.93
C LYS A 185 -13.13 -13.60 -2.49
N SER A 186 -12.97 -14.45 -1.48
CA SER A 186 -14.02 -15.33 -0.94
C SER A 186 -13.80 -15.50 0.56
N ASP A 187 -14.59 -14.79 1.37
CA ASP A 187 -14.37 -14.71 2.80
C ASP A 187 -14.54 -16.07 3.50
N PRO A 188 -13.69 -16.40 4.50
CA PRO A 188 -13.85 -17.63 5.27
C PRO A 188 -15.10 -17.65 6.16
N ASP A 189 -15.69 -16.49 6.47
CA ASP A 189 -16.98 -16.39 7.17
C ASP A 189 -18.14 -16.49 6.16
N VAL A 190 -18.45 -17.74 5.79
CA VAL A 190 -19.49 -18.06 4.81
C VAL A 190 -20.90 -17.75 5.30
N GLU A 191 -21.13 -17.72 6.61
CA GLU A 191 -22.43 -17.37 7.19
C GLU A 191 -22.73 -15.89 6.98
N GLN A 192 -21.73 -15.04 7.23
CA GLN A 192 -21.86 -13.60 7.05
C GLN A 192 -21.85 -13.18 5.58
N PHE A 193 -20.91 -13.70 4.79
CA PHE A 193 -20.63 -13.21 3.43
C PHE A 193 -21.12 -14.12 2.30
N LYS A 194 -21.80 -15.22 2.63
CA LYS A 194 -22.41 -16.15 1.66
C LYS A 194 -21.43 -16.67 0.60
N GLY A 195 -20.16 -16.86 0.99
CA GLY A 195 -19.08 -17.30 0.10
C GLY A 195 -18.51 -16.20 -0.82
N GLY A 196 -18.97 -14.96 -0.70
CA GLY A 196 -18.40 -13.79 -1.36
C GLY A 196 -17.34 -13.09 -0.49
N PRO A 197 -16.71 -12.03 -0.99
CA PRO A 197 -15.82 -11.17 -0.20
C PRO A 197 -16.60 -10.31 0.79
N ASP A 198 -15.91 -9.69 1.76
CA ASP A 198 -16.48 -8.59 2.55
C ASP A 198 -16.69 -7.36 1.64
N PRO A 199 -17.96 -6.98 1.34
CA PRO A 199 -18.24 -5.97 0.33
C PRO A 199 -17.79 -4.56 0.74
N LYS A 200 -17.55 -4.33 2.03
CA LYS A 200 -17.02 -3.04 2.50
C LYS A 200 -15.60 -2.80 1.98
N ILE A 201 -14.79 -3.86 1.88
CA ILE A 201 -13.37 -3.74 1.47
C ILE A 201 -13.11 -4.26 0.06
N ASN A 202 -13.96 -5.15 -0.48
CA ASN A 202 -13.78 -5.72 -1.82
C ASN A 202 -15.11 -6.14 -2.46
N GLU A 203 -15.96 -5.18 -2.81
CA GLU A 203 -17.28 -5.45 -3.42
C GLU A 203 -17.22 -6.32 -4.70
N GLN A 204 -16.18 -6.14 -5.51
CA GLN A 204 -16.06 -6.76 -6.84
C GLN A 204 -15.24 -8.06 -6.85
N ALA A 205 -14.83 -8.57 -5.68
CA ALA A 205 -13.96 -9.74 -5.56
C ALA A 205 -12.65 -9.64 -6.38
N LEU A 206 -12.09 -8.42 -6.48
CA LEU A 206 -10.85 -8.16 -7.19
C LEU A 206 -9.64 -8.68 -6.42
N ASP A 207 -8.51 -8.81 -7.12
CA ASP A 207 -7.22 -9.05 -6.47
C ASP A 207 -6.87 -7.91 -5.52
N ASN A 208 -6.24 -8.23 -4.39
CA ASN A 208 -5.91 -7.24 -3.37
C ASN A 208 -4.98 -6.15 -3.90
N TYR A 209 -4.06 -6.46 -4.83
CA TYR A 209 -3.18 -5.44 -5.40
C TYR A 209 -3.90 -4.48 -6.36
N LEU A 210 -5.00 -4.93 -6.99
CA LEU A 210 -5.86 -4.04 -7.80
C LEU A 210 -6.69 -3.12 -6.89
N VAL A 211 -7.25 -3.64 -5.80
CA VAL A 211 -7.96 -2.81 -4.81
C VAL A 211 -7.00 -1.81 -4.14
N ALA A 212 -5.80 -2.25 -3.78
CA ALA A 212 -4.76 -1.38 -3.22
C ALA A 212 -4.36 -0.27 -4.20
N ARG A 213 -4.25 -0.60 -5.49
CA ARG A 213 -3.97 0.36 -6.56
C ARG A 213 -5.01 1.49 -6.58
N ASP A 214 -6.30 1.16 -6.51
CA ASP A 214 -7.36 2.18 -6.49
C ASP A 214 -7.26 3.11 -5.28
N TRP A 215 -6.85 2.59 -4.13
CA TRP A 215 -6.56 3.40 -2.95
C TRP A 215 -5.36 4.32 -3.14
N TYR A 216 -4.28 3.84 -3.78
CA TYR A 216 -3.13 4.68 -4.09
C TYR A 216 -3.46 5.78 -5.12
N ILE A 217 -4.33 5.52 -6.11
CA ILE A 217 -4.82 6.57 -7.02
C ILE A 217 -5.55 7.65 -6.23
N LYS A 218 -6.52 7.25 -5.39
CA LYS A 218 -7.27 8.19 -4.52
C LYS A 218 -6.30 9.01 -3.65
N ALA A 219 -5.25 8.38 -3.14
CA ALA A 219 -4.23 9.05 -2.35
C ALA A 219 -3.46 10.10 -3.18
N ASN A 220 -3.03 9.76 -4.40
CA ASN A 220 -2.37 10.68 -5.33
C ASN A 220 -3.26 11.85 -5.76
N ASP A 221 -4.55 11.60 -5.99
CA ASP A 221 -5.52 12.64 -6.38
C ASP A 221 -5.74 13.63 -5.22
N ARG A 222 -5.83 13.11 -4.00
CA ARG A 222 -5.96 13.93 -2.77
C ARG A 222 -4.69 14.75 -2.51
N GLU A 223 -3.52 14.17 -2.78
CA GLU A 223 -2.22 14.83 -2.58
C GLU A 223 -2.08 16.13 -3.37
N LEU A 224 -2.74 16.25 -4.52
CA LEU A 224 -2.76 17.46 -5.34
C LEU A 224 -3.33 18.68 -4.60
N ASN A 225 -4.27 18.45 -3.67
CA ASN A 225 -4.95 19.51 -2.92
C ASN A 225 -4.44 19.62 -1.47
N GLN A 226 -3.96 18.52 -0.90
CA GLN A 226 -3.43 18.46 0.46
C GLN A 226 -2.13 17.69 0.48
N ARG A 227 -1.02 18.34 0.88
CA ARG A 227 0.29 17.70 0.95
C ARG A 227 0.29 16.49 1.91
N GLN A 228 0.74 15.34 1.40
CA GLN A 228 1.01 14.13 2.20
C GLN A 228 2.24 14.29 3.10
N ARG A 229 2.30 13.50 4.19
CA ARG A 229 3.34 13.64 5.24
C ARG A 229 4.07 12.33 5.57
N ILE A 230 3.93 11.30 4.75
CA ILE A 230 4.38 9.95 5.06
C ILE A 230 5.62 9.52 4.29
N LEU A 231 5.83 10.03 3.08
CA LEU A 231 6.87 9.57 2.17
C LEU A 231 7.50 10.75 1.39
N ASP A 232 8.57 10.48 0.66
CA ASP A 232 8.95 11.38 -0.44
C ASP A 232 7.84 11.39 -1.50
N ARG A 233 7.57 12.55 -2.11
CA ARG A 233 6.47 12.69 -3.08
C ARG A 233 6.68 11.78 -4.30
N THR A 234 7.92 11.61 -4.73
CA THR A 234 8.31 10.75 -5.86
C THR A 234 7.92 9.31 -5.57
N LEU A 235 8.26 8.81 -4.37
CA LEU A 235 7.86 7.48 -3.90
C LEU A 235 6.35 7.36 -3.77
N PHE A 236 5.71 8.28 -3.05
CA PHE A 236 4.27 8.28 -2.82
C PHE A 236 3.48 8.10 -4.11
N ARG A 237 3.85 8.88 -5.14
CA ARG A 237 3.13 8.90 -6.42
C ARG A 237 3.39 7.67 -7.28
N SER A 238 4.45 6.92 -7.01
CA SER A 238 4.79 5.68 -7.74
C SER A 238 3.91 4.47 -7.37
N TYR A 239 3.25 4.50 -6.21
CA TYR A 239 2.58 3.33 -5.65
C TYR A 239 1.44 2.72 -6.48
N PRO A 240 0.63 3.48 -7.26
CA PRO A 240 -0.35 2.87 -8.14
C PRO A 240 0.28 1.90 -9.15
N ALA A 241 1.40 2.28 -9.76
CA ALA A 241 2.08 1.45 -10.73
C ALA A 241 2.88 0.33 -10.04
N ARG A 242 3.47 0.57 -8.87
CA ARG A 242 4.11 -0.46 -8.04
C ARG A 242 3.16 -1.57 -7.64
N SER A 243 1.96 -1.22 -7.18
CA SER A 243 0.90 -2.18 -6.84
C SER A 243 0.52 -3.03 -8.06
N TYR A 244 0.64 -2.47 -9.28
CA TYR A 244 0.33 -3.22 -10.49
C TYR A 244 1.43 -4.25 -10.85
N PHE A 245 2.70 -3.93 -10.59
CA PHE A 245 3.77 -4.94 -10.66
C PHE A 245 3.58 -6.05 -9.64
N ASP A 246 3.18 -5.71 -8.42
CA ASP A 246 2.93 -6.70 -7.37
C ASP A 246 1.76 -7.63 -7.76
N TYR A 247 0.72 -7.10 -8.41
CA TYR A 247 -0.36 -7.91 -9.01
C TYR A 247 0.18 -8.91 -10.04
N ALA A 248 0.99 -8.45 -11.00
CA ALA A 248 1.53 -9.31 -12.06
C ALA A 248 2.43 -10.42 -11.49
N ALA A 249 3.31 -10.08 -10.54
CA ALA A 249 4.16 -11.05 -9.85
C ALA A 249 3.34 -12.05 -9.02
N ALA A 250 2.26 -11.60 -8.38
CA ALA A 250 1.43 -12.48 -7.57
C ALA A 250 0.63 -13.49 -8.41
N LEU A 251 0.24 -13.15 -9.65
CA LEU A 251 -0.34 -14.13 -10.58
C LEU A 251 0.61 -15.30 -10.84
N GLN A 252 1.90 -15.02 -11.10
CA GLN A 252 2.92 -16.07 -11.31
C GLN A 252 3.05 -16.95 -10.07
N LYS A 253 3.13 -16.34 -8.88
CA LYS A 253 3.21 -17.06 -7.60
C LYS A 253 1.97 -17.94 -7.34
N ASP A 254 0.80 -17.48 -7.74
CA ASP A 254 -0.47 -18.19 -7.59
C ASP A 254 -0.67 -19.28 -8.67
N GLY A 255 0.30 -19.46 -9.59
CA GLY A 255 0.26 -20.48 -10.62
C GLY A 255 -0.53 -20.09 -11.87
N VAL A 256 -0.82 -18.79 -12.04
CA VAL A 256 -1.47 -18.24 -13.23
C VAL A 256 -0.40 -17.82 -14.23
N PHE A 257 -0.44 -18.42 -15.43
CA PHE A 257 0.55 -18.19 -16.48
C PHE A 257 -0.09 -17.91 -17.84
N GLY A 258 0.76 -17.66 -18.83
CA GLY A 258 0.34 -17.38 -20.20
C GLY A 258 -0.08 -15.92 -20.38
N GLU A 259 -1.10 -15.73 -21.23
CA GLU A 259 -1.47 -14.40 -21.70
C GLU A 259 -1.92 -13.47 -20.57
N GLN A 260 -2.61 -13.98 -19.55
CA GLN A 260 -3.10 -13.17 -18.44
C GLN A 260 -1.95 -12.48 -17.68
N THR A 261 -0.91 -13.24 -17.34
CA THR A 261 0.27 -12.74 -16.62
C THR A 261 1.10 -11.82 -17.51
N ARG A 262 1.26 -12.17 -18.79
CA ARG A 262 1.97 -11.35 -19.76
C ARG A 262 1.30 -9.98 -19.95
N VAL A 263 -0.03 -9.97 -20.07
CA VAL A 263 -0.83 -8.74 -20.17
C VAL A 263 -0.72 -7.93 -18.88
N ALA A 264 -0.74 -8.55 -17.70
CA ALA A 264 -0.55 -7.85 -16.43
C ALA A 264 0.82 -7.14 -16.36
N TRP A 265 1.90 -7.80 -16.78
CA TRP A 265 3.23 -7.18 -16.86
C TRP A 265 3.33 -6.11 -17.95
N ASP A 266 2.69 -6.28 -19.11
CA ASP A 266 2.62 -5.26 -20.16
C ASP A 266 1.87 -4.01 -19.70
N ASP A 267 0.74 -4.21 -19.03
CA ASP A 267 -0.07 -3.13 -18.47
C ASP A 267 0.68 -2.38 -17.37
N ALA A 268 1.36 -3.10 -16.48
CA ALA A 268 2.18 -2.49 -15.43
C ALA A 268 3.37 -1.72 -16.03
N TYR A 269 4.04 -2.27 -17.06
CA TYR A 269 5.09 -1.58 -17.81
C TYR A 269 4.57 -0.29 -18.45
N ARG A 270 3.39 -0.35 -19.08
CA ARG A 270 2.77 0.82 -19.71
C ARG A 270 2.39 1.87 -18.67
N ASP A 271 1.81 1.48 -17.53
CA ASP A 271 1.48 2.39 -16.43
C ASP A 271 2.75 3.08 -15.88
N TRP A 272 3.82 2.31 -15.68
CA TRP A 272 5.11 2.81 -15.19
C TRP A 272 5.76 3.81 -16.14
N THR A 273 5.80 3.51 -17.45
CA THR A 273 6.53 4.32 -18.43
C THR A 273 5.72 5.47 -19.01
N THR A 274 4.41 5.29 -19.19
CA THR A 274 3.57 6.28 -19.89
C THR A 274 2.78 7.18 -18.95
N LYS A 275 2.45 6.72 -17.73
CA LYS A 275 1.74 7.56 -16.74
C LYS A 275 2.70 8.09 -15.69
N TYR A 276 3.27 7.21 -14.86
CA TYR A 276 4.17 7.65 -13.81
C TYR A 276 5.49 8.23 -14.36
N GLY A 277 6.06 7.54 -15.36
CA GLY A 277 7.33 7.93 -15.97
C GLY A 277 7.29 9.24 -16.76
N ARG A 278 6.09 9.71 -17.12
CA ARG A 278 5.84 11.01 -17.77
C ARG A 278 5.18 12.02 -16.85
N GLU A 279 5.05 11.71 -15.56
CA GLU A 279 4.54 12.67 -14.59
C GLU A 279 5.58 13.78 -14.37
N ILE A 280 5.09 15.02 -14.33
CA ILE A 280 5.94 16.20 -14.15
C ILE A 280 6.26 16.40 -12.67
N PHE A 281 7.56 16.43 -12.37
CA PHE A 281 8.14 16.79 -11.09
C PHE A 281 8.84 18.14 -11.22
N ARG A 282 8.63 19.01 -10.22
CA ARG A 282 9.30 20.29 -10.14
C ARG A 282 10.63 20.14 -9.43
N VAL A 283 11.71 20.57 -10.07
CA VAL A 283 13.06 20.60 -9.50
C VAL A 283 13.33 22.01 -8.95
N PRO A 284 13.45 22.21 -7.62
CA PRO A 284 13.63 23.54 -7.03
C PRO A 284 14.84 24.31 -7.56
N GLU A 285 15.92 23.60 -7.91
CA GLU A 285 17.16 24.16 -8.42
C GLU A 285 17.04 24.70 -9.86
N ILE A 286 16.02 24.28 -10.60
CA ILE A 286 15.74 24.70 -11.98
C ILE A 286 14.22 24.87 -12.14
N PRO A 287 13.64 25.92 -11.53
CA PRO A 287 12.20 26.03 -11.33
C PRO A 287 11.38 26.19 -12.63
N GLU A 288 12.05 26.58 -13.72
CA GLU A 288 11.44 26.78 -15.05
C GLU A 288 11.46 25.49 -15.91
N ALA A 289 12.21 24.45 -15.51
CA ALA A 289 12.28 23.20 -16.25
C ALA A 289 11.26 22.20 -15.71
N GLU A 290 10.58 21.51 -16.62
CA GLU A 290 9.74 20.35 -16.29
C GLU A 290 10.59 19.08 -16.35
N MET A 291 10.53 18.26 -15.30
CA MET A 291 11.27 17.00 -15.22
C MET A 291 10.32 15.81 -15.14
N TRP A 292 10.62 14.73 -15.86
CA TRP A 292 9.94 13.45 -15.73
C TRP A 292 10.96 12.29 -15.83
N MET A 293 10.54 11.07 -15.51
CA MET A 293 11.46 9.93 -15.41
C MET A 293 11.91 9.38 -16.77
N GLU A 294 11.05 9.39 -17.79
CA GLU A 294 11.35 8.92 -19.17
C GLU A 294 11.96 10.01 -20.05
N MET A 295 12.66 10.99 -19.48
CA MET A 295 13.36 11.98 -20.29
C MET A 295 14.48 11.34 -21.10
N SER A 296 14.50 11.61 -22.41
CA SER A 296 15.65 11.39 -23.28
C SER A 296 16.67 12.52 -23.15
N GLU A 297 17.87 12.34 -23.71
CA GLU A 297 18.88 13.40 -23.77
C GLU A 297 18.41 14.61 -24.60
N ASP A 298 17.58 14.37 -25.63
CA ASP A 298 16.96 15.42 -26.43
C ASP A 298 15.90 16.18 -25.60
N ASP A 299 15.11 15.47 -24.78
CA ASP A 299 14.15 16.10 -23.87
C ASP A 299 14.86 16.99 -22.85
N ILE A 300 15.95 16.49 -22.24
CA ILE A 300 16.75 17.25 -21.27
C ILE A 300 17.31 18.51 -21.94
N SER A 301 17.94 18.37 -23.10
CA SER A 301 18.53 19.50 -23.84
C SER A 301 17.46 20.53 -24.27
N GLY A 302 16.24 20.08 -24.56
CA GLY A 302 15.13 20.94 -24.96
C GLY A 302 14.47 21.71 -23.80
N GLN A 303 14.59 21.23 -22.56
CA GLN A 303 13.98 21.87 -21.38
C GLN A 303 14.79 23.04 -20.81
N VAL A 304 16.07 23.18 -21.20
CA VAL A 304 16.98 24.16 -20.61
C VAL A 304 17.69 25.00 -21.67
N LYS A 305 18.28 26.14 -21.26
CA LYS A 305 18.95 27.07 -22.19
C LYS A 305 20.46 27.05 -22.06
N THR A 306 20.97 26.58 -20.94
CA THR A 306 22.40 26.59 -20.62
C THR A 306 22.92 25.20 -20.31
N GLY A 307 24.19 24.93 -20.63
CA GLY A 307 24.81 23.63 -20.34
C GLY A 307 24.98 23.32 -18.84
N ASP A 308 24.94 24.33 -17.96
CA ASP A 308 24.94 24.10 -16.51
C ASP A 308 23.57 23.62 -16.02
N GLU A 309 22.48 24.23 -16.50
CA GLU A 309 21.12 23.75 -16.24
C GLU A 309 20.90 22.34 -16.79
N GLU A 310 21.42 22.03 -17.99
CA GLU A 310 21.33 20.69 -18.58
C GLU A 310 21.97 19.64 -17.66
N ARG A 311 23.19 19.92 -17.17
CA ARG A 311 23.92 19.04 -16.24
C ARG A 311 23.14 18.83 -14.94
N ARG A 312 22.56 19.90 -14.39
CA ARG A 312 21.78 19.83 -13.14
C ARG A 312 20.47 19.06 -13.35
N LEU A 313 19.79 19.25 -14.48
CA LEU A 313 18.56 18.54 -14.81
C LEU A 313 18.83 17.05 -15.04
N ARG A 314 19.88 16.70 -15.78
CA ARG A 314 20.32 15.30 -15.95
C ARG A 314 20.61 14.64 -14.60
N LYS A 315 21.30 15.35 -13.70
CA LYS A 315 21.54 14.86 -12.34
C LYS A 315 20.22 14.68 -11.56
N ALA A 316 19.29 15.63 -11.64
CA ALA A 316 18.00 15.53 -10.97
C ALA A 316 17.19 14.32 -11.49
N VAL A 317 17.14 14.09 -12.81
CA VAL A 317 16.51 12.90 -13.41
C VAL A 317 17.12 11.63 -12.84
N ASP A 318 18.46 11.53 -12.81
CA ASP A 318 19.17 10.36 -12.27
C ASP A 318 18.88 10.13 -10.77
N ASP A 319 18.90 11.19 -9.96
CA ASP A 319 18.60 11.11 -8.53
C ASP A 319 17.14 10.66 -8.28
N TYR A 320 16.18 11.23 -9.01
CA TYR A 320 14.76 10.87 -8.89
C TYR A 320 14.49 9.44 -9.36
N GLN A 321 15.11 9.02 -10.46
CA GLN A 321 15.03 7.63 -10.92
C GLN A 321 15.59 6.66 -9.86
N LYS A 322 16.64 7.04 -9.12
CA LYS A 322 17.21 6.21 -8.04
C LYS A 322 16.27 6.12 -6.83
N ILE A 323 15.61 7.22 -6.43
CA ILE A 323 14.69 7.24 -5.28
C ILE A 323 13.62 6.13 -5.39
N VAL A 324 13.12 5.87 -6.60
CA VAL A 324 12.02 4.92 -6.84
C VAL A 324 12.46 3.63 -7.55
N ASN A 325 13.77 3.43 -7.73
CA ASN A 325 14.33 2.33 -8.50
C ASN A 325 13.71 2.23 -9.92
N TYR A 326 13.62 3.36 -10.61
CA TYR A 326 12.86 3.50 -11.84
C TYR A 326 13.32 2.59 -12.98
N ARG A 327 14.63 2.56 -13.24
CA ARG A 327 15.23 1.73 -14.29
C ARG A 327 15.02 0.24 -14.00
N TYR A 328 15.21 -0.15 -12.73
CA TYR A 328 15.00 -1.52 -12.28
C TYR A 328 13.58 -2.02 -12.58
N TRP A 329 12.54 -1.29 -12.16
CA TRP A 329 11.16 -1.72 -12.42
C TRP A 329 10.80 -1.74 -13.90
N ARG A 330 11.33 -0.78 -14.66
CA ARG A 330 11.16 -0.73 -16.10
C ARG A 330 11.77 -1.96 -16.79
N ASP A 331 13.00 -2.31 -16.42
CA ASP A 331 13.74 -3.40 -17.05
C ASP A 331 13.22 -4.76 -16.60
N ARG A 332 12.85 -4.91 -15.32
CA ARG A 332 12.18 -6.10 -14.79
C ARG A 332 10.88 -6.37 -15.55
N ALA A 333 10.02 -5.37 -15.67
CA ALA A 333 8.76 -5.52 -16.38
C ALA A 333 8.94 -5.77 -17.89
N ARG A 334 10.01 -5.24 -18.49
CA ARG A 334 10.38 -5.54 -19.88
C ARG A 334 10.84 -7.00 -20.05
N CYS A 335 11.57 -7.54 -19.08
CA CYS A 335 11.95 -8.95 -19.04
C CYS A 335 10.72 -9.85 -18.88
N GLU A 336 9.88 -9.57 -17.87
CA GLU A 336 8.74 -10.42 -17.48
C GLU A 336 7.59 -10.44 -18.50
N ARG A 337 7.41 -9.36 -19.28
CA ARG A 337 6.41 -9.33 -20.36
C ARG A 337 6.84 -10.08 -21.63
N ASP A 338 8.10 -10.51 -21.72
CA ASP A 338 8.60 -11.26 -22.87
C ASP A 338 7.98 -12.67 -22.87
N PRO A 339 7.42 -13.15 -24.00
CA PRO A 339 6.86 -14.49 -24.08
C PRO A 339 7.84 -15.59 -23.63
N GLN A 340 9.13 -15.44 -23.92
CA GLN A 340 10.15 -16.41 -23.54
C GLN A 340 10.31 -16.50 -22.01
N MET A 341 10.23 -15.37 -21.30
CA MET A 341 10.29 -15.34 -19.83
C MET A 341 9.01 -15.89 -19.20
N ALA A 342 7.86 -15.56 -19.79
CA ALA A 342 6.58 -16.09 -19.34
C ALA A 342 6.51 -17.62 -19.48
N ASP A 343 7.03 -18.16 -20.59
CA ASP A 343 7.16 -19.61 -20.79
C ASP A 343 8.14 -20.24 -19.78
N ALA A 344 9.28 -19.60 -19.50
CA ALA A 344 10.24 -20.10 -18.52
C ALA A 344 9.62 -20.26 -17.12
N HIS A 345 8.90 -19.24 -16.65
CA HIS A 345 8.19 -19.28 -15.36
C HIS A 345 7.12 -20.38 -15.32
N ARG A 346 6.34 -20.52 -16.40
CA ARG A 346 5.34 -21.59 -16.52
C ARG A 346 5.98 -22.97 -16.45
N GLU A 347 7.03 -23.21 -17.23
CA GLU A 347 7.72 -24.50 -17.29
C GLU A 347 8.33 -24.88 -15.93
N ILE A 348 8.94 -23.92 -15.22
CA ILE A 348 9.49 -24.15 -13.87
C ILE A 348 8.37 -24.51 -12.89
N TYR A 349 7.24 -23.81 -12.92
CA TYR A 349 6.10 -24.12 -12.05
C TYR A 349 5.48 -25.49 -12.37
N GLU A 350 5.24 -25.78 -13.66
CA GLU A 350 4.70 -27.07 -14.10
C GLU A 350 5.64 -28.22 -13.73
N ALA A 351 6.96 -28.01 -13.77
CA ALA A 351 7.94 -28.98 -13.31
C ALA A 351 7.80 -29.27 -11.80
N GLN A 352 7.57 -28.24 -10.98
CA GLN A 352 7.32 -28.41 -9.55
C GLN A 352 6.03 -29.21 -9.27
N VAL A 353 4.97 -28.94 -10.03
CA VAL A 353 3.71 -29.70 -9.95
C VAL A 353 3.91 -31.16 -10.38
N ALA A 354 4.56 -31.39 -11.52
CA ALA A 354 4.85 -32.73 -12.03
C ALA A 354 5.75 -33.54 -11.07
N TYR A 355 6.73 -32.89 -10.44
CA TYR A 355 7.56 -33.50 -9.39
C TYR A 355 6.72 -33.93 -8.19
N GLY A 356 5.83 -33.06 -7.69
CA GLY A 356 4.92 -33.40 -6.59
C GLY A 356 3.97 -34.56 -6.90
N GLU A 357 3.63 -34.76 -8.18
CA GLU A 357 2.80 -35.86 -8.68
C GLU A 357 3.62 -37.10 -9.11
N GLN A 358 4.92 -37.12 -8.83
CA GLN A 358 5.84 -38.22 -9.18
C GLN A 358 5.98 -38.47 -10.70
N ARG A 359 5.63 -37.49 -11.53
CA ARG A 359 5.81 -37.51 -13.00
C ARG A 359 7.22 -37.03 -13.37
N LEU A 360 8.25 -37.78 -12.94
CA LEU A 360 9.65 -37.33 -12.97
C LEU A 360 10.21 -37.05 -14.37
N THR A 361 9.85 -37.83 -15.38
CA THR A 361 10.32 -37.62 -16.77
C THR A 361 9.82 -36.29 -17.34
N GLU A 362 8.55 -35.97 -17.07
CA GLU A 362 7.94 -34.72 -17.51
C GLU A 362 8.52 -33.53 -16.70
N ALA A 363 8.64 -33.69 -15.39
CA ALA A 363 9.25 -32.69 -14.52
C ALA A 363 10.68 -32.34 -14.97
N LYS A 364 11.48 -33.34 -15.35
CA LYS A 364 12.85 -33.15 -15.87
C LYS A 364 12.86 -32.33 -17.16
N ALA A 365 12.04 -32.72 -18.15
CA ALA A 365 11.98 -32.01 -19.42
C ALA A 365 11.53 -30.55 -19.26
N LEU A 366 10.53 -30.32 -18.40
CA LEU A 366 10.01 -28.98 -18.11
C LEU A 366 11.05 -28.10 -17.40
N VAL A 367 11.72 -28.59 -16.34
CA VAL A 367 12.70 -27.77 -15.63
C VAL A 367 13.93 -27.46 -16.48
N GLU A 368 14.39 -28.39 -17.31
CA GLU A 368 15.52 -28.16 -18.23
C GLU A 368 15.18 -27.13 -19.30
N SER A 369 13.98 -27.20 -19.88
CA SER A 369 13.46 -26.18 -20.82
C SER A 369 13.34 -24.81 -20.13
N GLY A 370 12.72 -24.78 -18.96
CA GLY A 370 12.50 -23.56 -18.18
C GLY A 370 13.80 -22.88 -17.79
N MET A 371 14.78 -23.64 -17.25
CA MET A 371 16.09 -23.13 -16.90
C MET A 371 16.85 -22.55 -18.10
N LYS A 372 16.74 -23.18 -19.27
CA LYS A 372 17.35 -22.68 -20.51
C LYS A 372 16.72 -21.34 -20.92
N ASN A 373 15.39 -21.28 -20.99
CA ASN A 373 14.66 -20.06 -21.37
C ASN A 373 14.95 -18.91 -20.40
N PHE A 374 14.94 -19.20 -19.09
CA PHE A 374 15.27 -18.24 -18.04
C PHE A 374 16.71 -17.73 -18.18
N GLY A 375 17.68 -18.65 -18.38
CA GLY A 375 19.08 -18.30 -18.53
C GLY A 375 19.36 -17.44 -19.78
N ASP A 376 18.70 -17.73 -20.90
CA ASP A 376 18.82 -16.94 -22.12
C ASP A 376 18.20 -15.54 -21.98
N MET A 377 17.11 -15.41 -21.23
CA MET A 377 16.52 -14.11 -20.90
C MET A 377 17.43 -13.29 -19.98
N LEU A 378 17.98 -13.87 -18.92
CA LEU A 378 18.85 -13.15 -17.99
C LEU A 378 20.14 -12.64 -18.66
N LYS A 379 20.67 -13.32 -19.68
CA LYS A 379 21.79 -12.81 -20.49
C LYS A 379 21.47 -11.50 -21.21
N LYS A 380 20.20 -11.27 -21.58
CA LYS A 380 19.74 -10.02 -22.22
C LYS A 380 19.62 -8.85 -21.23
N TYR A 381 19.54 -9.15 -19.93
CA TYR A 381 19.33 -8.18 -18.85
C TYR A 381 20.39 -8.33 -17.74
N PRO A 382 21.67 -8.08 -18.03
CA PRO A 382 22.75 -8.31 -17.07
C PRO A 382 22.62 -7.45 -15.80
N ASP A 383 22.03 -6.27 -15.89
CA ASP A 383 21.83 -5.38 -14.74
C ASP A 383 20.84 -5.98 -13.72
N LEU A 384 19.83 -6.75 -14.17
CA LEU A 384 18.88 -7.41 -13.27
C LEU A 384 19.58 -8.47 -12.41
N LEU A 385 20.62 -9.13 -12.92
CA LEU A 385 21.40 -10.12 -12.14
C LEU A 385 22.13 -9.50 -10.95
N ALA A 386 22.40 -8.20 -10.98
CA ALA A 386 23.12 -7.52 -9.90
C ALA A 386 22.20 -7.02 -8.78
N VAL A 387 20.90 -6.87 -9.04
CA VAL A 387 19.98 -6.16 -8.14
C VAL A 387 18.65 -6.87 -7.87
N ASP A 388 18.24 -7.85 -8.68
CA ASP A 388 16.95 -8.54 -8.53
C ASP A 388 17.07 -9.82 -7.70
N ASP A 389 16.94 -9.68 -6.39
CA ASP A 389 16.94 -10.81 -5.46
C ASP A 389 15.89 -11.87 -5.80
N LEU A 390 14.70 -11.47 -6.24
CA LEU A 390 13.59 -12.40 -6.49
C LEU A 390 13.83 -13.24 -7.75
N LEU A 391 14.28 -12.62 -8.85
CA LEU A 391 14.65 -13.36 -10.06
C LEU A 391 15.82 -14.31 -9.83
N LEU A 392 16.78 -13.93 -8.99
CA LEU A 392 17.88 -14.81 -8.60
C LEU A 392 17.37 -16.00 -7.79
N GLU A 393 16.46 -15.78 -6.85
CA GLU A 393 15.84 -16.86 -6.07
C GLU A 393 15.01 -17.81 -6.95
N ASP A 394 14.29 -17.31 -7.96
CA ASP A 394 13.57 -18.14 -8.93
C ASP A 394 14.52 -19.00 -9.77
N ALA A 395 15.64 -18.42 -10.23
CA ALA A 395 16.69 -19.15 -10.93
C ALA A 395 17.30 -20.26 -10.05
N LEU A 396 17.61 -19.96 -8.78
CA LEU A 396 18.13 -20.94 -7.84
C LEU A 396 17.10 -22.04 -7.54
N THR A 397 15.82 -21.68 -7.43
CA THR A 397 14.72 -22.64 -7.25
C THR A 397 14.65 -23.62 -8.42
N ALA A 398 14.79 -23.13 -9.66
CA ALA A 398 14.81 -24.00 -10.84
C ALA A 398 15.98 -25.00 -10.81
N VAL A 399 17.19 -24.55 -10.43
CA VAL A 399 18.36 -25.43 -10.30
C VAL A 399 18.17 -26.46 -9.17
N LEU A 400 17.64 -26.06 -8.01
CA LEU A 400 17.34 -26.97 -6.90
C LEU A 400 16.34 -28.04 -7.33
N MET A 401 15.27 -27.64 -8.02
CA MET A 401 14.27 -28.57 -8.54
C MET A 401 14.89 -29.58 -9.50
N TRP A 402 15.73 -29.12 -10.43
CA TRP A 402 16.46 -30.01 -11.34
C TRP A 402 17.35 -31.00 -10.58
N GLN A 403 18.11 -30.56 -9.57
CA GLN A 403 18.92 -31.44 -8.74
C GLN A 403 18.09 -32.47 -7.96
N TYR A 404 16.92 -32.09 -7.44
CA TYR A 404 16.01 -33.00 -6.75
C TYR A 404 15.47 -34.08 -7.69
N ILE A 405 15.07 -33.68 -8.91
CA ILE A 405 14.60 -34.60 -9.94
C ILE A 405 15.68 -35.59 -10.34
N LEU A 406 16.91 -35.13 -10.58
CA LEU A 406 18.04 -36.00 -10.93
C LEU A 406 18.36 -37.00 -9.82
N LYS A 407 18.40 -36.54 -8.56
CA LYS A 407 18.66 -37.39 -7.41
C LYS A 407 17.61 -38.51 -7.27
N LEU A 408 16.33 -38.22 -7.50
CA LEU A 408 15.28 -39.24 -7.50
C LEU A 408 15.35 -40.17 -8.71
N SER A 409 15.82 -39.68 -9.86
CA SER A 409 15.96 -40.46 -11.09
C SER A 409 17.21 -41.34 -11.11
N GLY A 410 18.13 -41.18 -10.14
CA GLY A 410 19.41 -41.87 -10.11
C GLY A 410 20.46 -41.29 -11.07
N ASP A 411 20.20 -40.10 -11.62
CA ASP A 411 21.08 -39.40 -12.56
C ASP A 411 22.06 -38.50 -11.81
N THR A 412 23.27 -38.33 -12.36
CA THR A 412 24.23 -37.34 -11.86
C THR A 412 24.19 -36.08 -12.73
N PRO A 413 24.14 -34.87 -12.13
CA PRO A 413 24.18 -33.63 -12.90
C PRO A 413 25.49 -33.50 -13.69
N THR A 414 25.39 -33.07 -14.94
CA THR A 414 26.54 -32.66 -15.74
C THR A 414 27.15 -31.39 -15.16
N ASP A 415 28.45 -31.14 -15.41
CA ASP A 415 29.08 -29.90 -14.94
C ASP A 415 28.62 -28.68 -15.74
N ASP A 416 28.15 -28.88 -16.97
CA ASP A 416 27.53 -27.85 -17.82
C ASP A 416 26.00 -27.95 -17.77
N TYR A 417 25.35 -26.88 -17.29
CA TYR A 417 23.90 -26.75 -17.21
C TYR A 417 23.46 -25.27 -17.20
N PRO A 418 22.23 -24.94 -17.65
CA PRO A 418 21.74 -23.57 -17.62
C PRO A 418 21.73 -23.00 -16.20
N LEU A 419 21.95 -21.69 -16.05
CA LEU A 419 22.01 -20.99 -14.75
C LEU A 419 23.18 -21.38 -13.83
N LYS A 420 24.14 -22.21 -14.25
CA LYS A 420 25.33 -22.57 -13.45
C LYS A 420 26.07 -21.35 -12.88
N VAL A 421 26.26 -20.30 -13.68
CA VAL A 421 26.94 -19.06 -13.23
C VAL A 421 26.23 -18.42 -12.04
N ILE A 422 24.88 -18.44 -12.05
CA ILE A 422 24.06 -17.91 -10.96
C ILE A 422 24.14 -18.83 -9.75
N TRP A 423 24.03 -20.14 -9.98
CA TRP A 423 24.21 -21.14 -8.93
C TRP A 423 25.53 -20.95 -8.19
N ASP A 424 26.65 -20.89 -8.91
CA ASP A 424 28.00 -20.78 -8.33
C ASP A 424 28.21 -19.44 -7.62
N SER A 425 27.63 -18.34 -8.13
CA SER A 425 27.81 -17.00 -7.55
C SER A 425 26.90 -16.68 -6.37
N GLN A 426 25.75 -17.35 -6.24
CA GLN A 426 24.72 -17.04 -5.24
C GLN A 426 24.57 -18.10 -4.14
N GLN A 427 25.63 -18.86 -3.85
CA GLN A 427 25.62 -19.94 -2.83
C GLN A 427 25.11 -19.48 -1.45
N GLY A 428 25.35 -18.22 -1.07
CA GLY A 428 24.89 -17.68 0.21
C GLY A 428 23.37 -17.63 0.39
N ARG A 429 22.58 -17.65 -0.70
CA ARG A 429 21.11 -17.61 -0.68
C ARG A 429 20.47 -19.00 -0.62
N LEU A 430 21.22 -20.05 -0.93
CA LEU A 430 20.69 -21.41 -1.07
C LEU A 430 19.93 -21.93 0.16
N PRO A 431 20.38 -21.70 1.42
CA PRO A 431 19.64 -22.20 2.58
C PRO A 431 18.21 -21.68 2.65
N ASP A 432 18.00 -20.39 2.37
CA ASP A 432 16.68 -19.76 2.43
C ASP A 432 15.79 -20.18 1.26
N VAL A 433 16.36 -20.24 0.04
CA VAL A 433 15.64 -20.70 -1.15
C VAL A 433 15.20 -22.16 -0.99
N GLN A 434 16.11 -23.02 -0.50
CA GLN A 434 15.82 -24.42 -0.23
C GLN A 434 14.71 -24.58 0.80
N ALA A 435 14.81 -23.89 1.95
CA ALA A 435 13.78 -23.98 2.99
C ALA A 435 12.39 -23.55 2.49
N ARG A 436 12.33 -22.56 1.58
CA ARG A 436 11.09 -22.10 0.96
C ARG A 436 10.52 -23.12 -0.02
N LEU A 437 11.37 -23.68 -0.87
CA LEU A 437 10.99 -24.72 -1.83
C LEU A 437 10.46 -25.97 -1.11
N ASP A 438 11.17 -26.43 -0.07
CA ASP A 438 10.76 -27.59 0.74
C ASP A 438 9.39 -27.36 1.39
N ARG A 439 9.16 -26.15 1.94
CA ARG A 439 7.85 -25.78 2.49
C ARG A 439 6.75 -25.82 1.43
N TRP A 440 7.02 -25.26 0.26
CA TRP A 440 6.05 -25.26 -0.85
C TRP A 440 5.70 -26.68 -1.28
N LEU A 441 6.71 -27.56 -1.45
CA LEU A 441 6.51 -28.96 -1.82
C LEU A 441 5.69 -29.72 -0.76
N LEU A 442 5.98 -29.50 0.53
CA LEU A 442 5.20 -30.06 1.63
C LEU A 442 3.74 -29.60 1.57
N GLU A 443 3.47 -28.32 1.31
CA GLU A 443 2.11 -27.81 1.16
C GLU A 443 1.37 -28.45 -0.02
N GLN A 444 2.03 -28.62 -1.17
CA GLN A 444 1.41 -29.28 -2.32
C GLN A 444 1.06 -30.74 -2.03
N SER A 445 1.90 -31.47 -1.30
CA SER A 445 1.61 -32.85 -0.89
C SER A 445 0.44 -32.96 0.10
N ARG A 446 0.16 -31.90 0.86
CA ARG A 446 -0.89 -31.85 1.89
C ARG A 446 -2.22 -31.32 1.37
N ASN A 447 -2.28 -30.80 0.15
CA ASN A 447 -3.49 -30.16 -0.37
C ASN A 447 -4.61 -31.20 -0.59
N PRO A 448 -5.69 -31.20 0.23
CA PRO A 448 -6.74 -32.20 0.16
C PRO A 448 -7.62 -32.06 -1.10
N ASP A 449 -7.56 -30.92 -1.80
CA ASP A 449 -8.33 -30.64 -3.03
C ASP A 449 -7.76 -31.38 -4.27
N LYS A 450 -6.72 -32.21 -4.11
CA LYS A 450 -6.16 -33.07 -5.17
C LYS A 450 -6.66 -34.53 -5.13
N LYS A 451 -7.66 -34.86 -4.30
CA LYS A 451 -8.30 -36.18 -4.27
C LYS A 451 -9.67 -36.20 -4.94
#